data_AF-A0A7X6TVN5-F1
#
_entry.id   AF-A0A7X6TVN5-F1
#
_cell.length_a   1.000
_cell.length_b   1.000
_cell.length_c   1.000
_cell.angle_alpha   90.00
_cell.angle_beta   90.00
_cell.angle_gamma   90.00
#
_symmetry.space_group_name_H-M   'P 1'
#
loop_
_entity.id
_entity.type
_entity.pdbx_description
1 polymer ?
#
loop_
_entity_poly.entity_id
_entity_poly.type
_entity_poly.pdbx_seq_one_letter_code
_entity_poly.pdbx_strand_id
1 'polypeptide(L)'
;MKLERRKVKISDVVFGDKNEVVGEQLVLNRDELVSYIKGLENIKEVAVDIAKPGEKTRIIPVKDVIEPRVKVEGVPGFAGVTSQTGQLGHGAYNVLEGVAIVTIGDIVGFQEGVIDMWGEGAKWTPFSKTLNLV
;
A
#
# COMPACT_ATOMS: atom_id res chain seq x y z
N MET A 1 -20.59 -8.94 17.23
CA MET A 1 -19.57 -8.39 16.31
C MET A 1 -18.20 -8.88 16.75
N LYS A 2 -17.58 -9.77 15.98
CA LYS A 2 -16.23 -10.28 16.24
C LYS A 2 -15.48 -10.31 14.91
N LEU A 3 -14.54 -9.38 14.76
CA LEU A 3 -13.69 -9.25 13.58
C LEU A 3 -12.25 -9.50 14.01
N GLU A 4 -11.61 -10.49 13.40
CA GLU A 4 -10.23 -10.86 13.66
C GLU A 4 -9.28 -10.12 12.70
N ARG A 5 -8.27 -9.44 13.27
CA ARG A 5 -7.18 -8.80 12.53
C ARG A 5 -5.95 -9.70 12.60
N ARG A 6 -5.62 -10.37 11.50
CA ARG A 6 -4.42 -11.20 11.35
C ARG A 6 -3.30 -10.36 10.76
N LYS A 7 -2.18 -10.25 11.46
CA LYS A 7 -1.05 -9.42 11.06
C LYS A 7 0.06 -10.31 10.49
N VAL A 8 0.49 -9.99 9.28
CA VAL A 8 1.71 -10.50 8.67
C VAL A 8 2.74 -9.39 8.80
N LYS A 9 3.73 -9.57 9.65
CA LYS A 9 4.78 -8.57 9.90
C LYS A 9 5.75 -8.54 8.72
N ILE A 10 5.93 -7.37 8.13
CA ILE A 10 6.88 -7.15 7.05
C ILE A 10 7.97 -6.21 7.55
N SER A 11 9.23 -6.64 7.42
CA SER A 11 10.42 -5.88 7.80
C SER A 11 11.18 -5.32 6.60
N ASP A 12 10.92 -5.85 5.39
CA ASP A 12 11.54 -5.38 4.17
C ASP A 12 10.64 -5.63 2.93
N VAL A 13 10.77 -4.77 1.91
CA VAL A 13 10.10 -4.91 0.61
C VAL A 13 11.14 -4.80 -0.49
N VAL A 14 11.12 -5.73 -1.45
CA VAL A 14 12.05 -5.75 -2.58
C VAL A 14 11.33 -6.13 -3.86
N PHE A 15 11.88 -5.69 -5.00
CA PHE A 15 11.48 -6.26 -6.29
C PHE A 15 12.21 -7.58 -6.54
N GLY A 16 11.52 -8.54 -7.14
CA GLY A 16 12.05 -9.84 -7.52
C GLY A 16 11.19 -10.52 -8.59
N ASP A 17 11.43 -11.81 -8.84
CA ASP A 17 10.80 -12.52 -9.97
C ASP A 17 9.37 -12.97 -9.72
N LYS A 18 8.94 -13.09 -8.45
CA LYS A 18 7.60 -13.55 -8.08
C LYS A 18 7.03 -12.79 -6.89
N ASN A 19 5.71 -12.65 -6.89
CA ASN A 19 4.97 -12.08 -5.78
C ASN A 19 4.86 -13.10 -4.63
N GLU A 20 5.57 -12.87 -3.52
CA GLU A 20 5.53 -13.76 -2.36
C GLU A 20 5.97 -13.07 -1.06
N VAL A 21 5.70 -13.73 0.07
CA VAL A 21 6.27 -13.36 1.37
C VAL A 21 7.24 -14.46 1.79
N VAL A 22 8.52 -14.09 1.95
CA VAL A 22 9.59 -15.00 2.41
C VAL A 22 10.04 -14.55 3.80
N GLY A 23 9.59 -15.26 4.84
CA GLY A 23 9.79 -14.82 6.22
C GLY A 23 9.06 -13.51 6.50
N GLU A 24 9.81 -12.44 6.80
CA GLU A 24 9.27 -11.08 6.98
C GLU A 24 9.58 -10.17 5.77
N GLN A 25 10.04 -10.70 4.63
CA GLN A 25 10.30 -9.93 3.42
C GLN A 25 9.15 -10.10 2.41
N LEU A 26 8.63 -8.98 1.89
CA LEU A 26 7.68 -8.96 0.79
C LEU A 26 8.45 -8.80 -0.53
N VAL A 27 8.37 -9.81 -1.38
CA VAL A 27 8.95 -9.81 -2.73
C VAL A 27 7.84 -9.49 -3.73
N LEU A 28 8.06 -8.49 -4.57
CA LEU A 28 7.09 -8.04 -5.56
C LEU A 28 7.67 -8.17 -6.96
N ASN A 29 6.90 -8.75 -7.89
CA ASN A 29 7.24 -8.68 -9.30
C ASN A 29 6.77 -7.34 -9.86
N ARG A 30 7.72 -6.46 -10.18
CA ARG A 30 7.44 -5.11 -10.68
C ARG A 30 6.66 -5.12 -11.99
N ASP A 31 7.05 -5.99 -12.92
CA ASP A 31 6.47 -6.05 -14.26
C ASP A 31 5.04 -6.60 -14.21
N GLU A 32 4.78 -7.59 -13.36
CA GLU A 32 3.42 -8.09 -13.10
C GLU A 32 2.54 -7.01 -12.48
N LEU A 33 3.05 -6.24 -11.50
CA LEU A 33 2.30 -5.14 -10.89
C LEU A 33 1.97 -4.04 -11.90
N VAL A 34 2.97 -3.58 -12.65
CA VAL A 34 2.78 -2.54 -13.70
C VAL A 34 1.79 -3.01 -14.75
N SER A 35 1.92 -4.26 -15.21
CA SER A 35 1.02 -4.84 -16.21
C SER A 35 -0.41 -4.95 -15.69
N TYR A 36 -0.59 -5.38 -14.44
CA TYR A 36 -1.91 -5.45 -13.79
C TYR A 36 -2.55 -4.06 -13.68
N ILE A 37 -1.84 -3.07 -13.16
CA ILE A 37 -2.38 -1.73 -12.93
C ILE A 37 -2.69 -1.04 -14.26
N LYS A 38 -1.84 -1.20 -15.29
CA LYS A 38 -2.08 -0.65 -16.63
C LYS A 38 -3.31 -1.25 -17.31
N GLY A 39 -3.74 -2.44 -16.88
CA GLY A 39 -4.97 -3.08 -17.35
C GLY A 39 -6.26 -2.50 -16.72
N LEU A 40 -6.15 -1.62 -15.70
CA LEU A 40 -7.30 -1.01 -15.06
C LEU A 40 -7.87 0.16 -15.87
N GLU A 41 -9.17 0.39 -15.74
CA GLU A 41 -9.84 1.53 -16.37
C GLU A 41 -9.26 2.86 -15.85
N ASN A 42 -9.20 3.86 -16.73
CA ASN A 42 -8.73 5.22 -16.43
C ASN A 42 -7.24 5.34 -16.02
N ILE A 43 -6.42 4.32 -16.27
CA ILE A 43 -4.96 4.38 -16.13
C ILE A 43 -4.31 4.53 -17.51
N LYS A 44 -3.65 5.66 -17.75
CA LYS A 44 -2.89 5.89 -18.99
C LYS A 44 -1.48 5.28 -18.90
N GLU A 45 -0.78 5.61 -17.83
CA GLU A 45 0.61 5.25 -17.56
C GLU A 45 0.75 5.01 -16.05
N VAL A 46 1.66 4.10 -15.68
CA VAL A 46 1.96 3.77 -14.28
C VAL A 46 3.44 3.43 -14.15
N ALA A 47 4.04 3.91 -13.07
CA ALA A 47 5.34 3.47 -12.59
C ALA A 47 5.18 3.07 -11.12
N VAL A 48 6.01 2.13 -10.68
CA VAL A 48 6.01 1.65 -9.29
C VAL A 48 7.42 1.74 -8.75
N ASP A 49 7.57 2.28 -7.54
CA ASP A 49 8.85 2.40 -6.84
C ASP A 49 8.73 1.96 -5.37
N ILE A 50 9.87 1.77 -4.70
CA ILE A 50 9.94 1.45 -3.27
C ILE A 50 10.75 2.53 -2.57
N ALA A 51 10.20 3.07 -1.48
CA ALA A 51 10.90 4.02 -0.62
C ALA A 51 10.88 3.53 0.84
N LYS A 52 12.06 3.37 1.42
CA LYS A 52 12.26 2.77 2.76
C LYS A 52 12.67 3.81 3.80
N PRO A 53 12.37 3.55 5.10
CA PRO A 53 12.79 4.44 6.18
C PRO A 53 14.30 4.71 6.15
N GLY A 54 14.67 5.99 6.19
CA GLY A 54 16.07 6.45 6.18
C GLY A 54 16.65 6.71 4.79
N GLU A 55 15.99 6.28 3.70
CA GLU A 55 16.43 6.58 2.35
C GLU A 55 16.27 8.07 2.02
N LYS A 56 17.21 8.62 1.24
CA LYS A 56 17.21 10.03 0.85
C LYS A 56 16.18 10.34 -0.25
N THR A 57 14.93 9.95 -0.03
CA THR A 57 13.82 9.92 -0.99
C THR A 57 12.61 10.69 -0.50
N ARG A 58 12.11 11.64 -1.30
CA ARG A 58 10.90 12.43 -1.03
C ARG A 58 9.80 11.98 -1.96
N ILE A 59 8.63 11.67 -1.40
CA ILE A 59 7.44 11.25 -2.14
C ILE A 59 6.48 12.44 -2.19
N ILE A 60 6.22 12.93 -3.41
CA ILE A 60 5.29 14.01 -3.73
C ILE A 60 4.73 13.85 -5.15
N PRO A 61 3.52 14.36 -5.45
CA PRO A 61 2.51 14.79 -4.48
C PRO A 61 1.68 13.60 -3.99
N VAL A 62 1.70 13.34 -2.68
CA VAL A 62 0.96 12.20 -2.11
C VAL A 62 -0.53 12.48 -2.14
N LYS A 63 -1.31 11.52 -2.65
CA LYS A 63 -2.77 11.56 -2.70
C LYS A 63 -3.38 10.76 -1.55
N ASP A 64 -3.06 9.48 -1.46
CA ASP A 64 -3.49 8.62 -0.37
C ASP A 64 -2.36 7.70 0.09
N VAL A 65 -2.48 7.23 1.33
CA VAL A 65 -1.61 6.20 1.90
C VAL A 65 -2.46 5.10 2.52
N ILE A 66 -2.33 3.88 2.01
CA ILE A 66 -3.19 2.75 2.37
C ILE A 66 -2.35 1.60 2.92
N GLU A 67 -2.71 1.10 4.11
CA GLU A 67 -2.14 -0.16 4.62
C GLU A 67 -2.77 -1.33 3.83
N PRO A 68 -1.97 -2.22 3.19
CA PRO A 68 -2.52 -3.34 2.44
C PRO A 68 -3.30 -4.30 3.33
N ARG A 69 -4.55 -4.56 2.97
CA ARG A 69 -5.46 -5.46 3.69
C ARG A 69 -6.26 -6.31 2.74
N VAL A 70 -6.56 -7.53 3.14
CA VAL A 70 -7.45 -8.43 2.38
C VAL A 70 -8.38 -9.17 3.33
N LYS A 71 -9.68 -9.18 2.99
CA LYS A 71 -10.67 -9.98 3.71
C LYS A 71 -10.51 -11.44 3.31
N VAL A 72 -10.39 -12.33 4.30
CA VAL A 72 -10.28 -13.78 4.07
C VAL A 72 -11.53 -14.54 4.50
N GLU A 73 -12.32 -13.97 5.40
CA GLU A 73 -13.60 -14.54 5.84
C GLU A 73 -14.65 -13.42 5.97
N GLY A 74 -15.81 -13.57 5.34
CA GLY A 74 -16.89 -12.58 5.30
C GLY A 74 -16.92 -11.76 4.01
N VAL A 75 -17.67 -10.65 4.00
CA VAL A 75 -17.82 -9.78 2.82
C VAL A 75 -16.50 -9.05 2.52
N PRO A 76 -15.91 -9.22 1.32
CA PRO A 76 -14.66 -8.57 0.95
C PRO A 76 -14.87 -7.12 0.50
N GLY A 77 -13.79 -6.34 0.45
CA GLY A 77 -13.81 -4.97 -0.06
C GLY A 77 -14.72 -4.01 0.72
N PHE A 78 -15.13 -2.94 0.05
CA PHE A 78 -16.10 -1.98 0.56
C PHE A 78 -17.51 -2.39 0.10
N ALA A 79 -18.31 -2.92 1.03
CA ALA A 79 -19.66 -3.41 0.73
C ALA A 79 -20.54 -2.35 0.06
N GLY A 80 -21.09 -2.69 -1.10
CA GLY A 80 -21.91 -1.78 -1.92
C GLY A 80 -21.11 -0.82 -2.81
N VAL A 81 -19.77 -0.83 -2.72
CA VAL A 81 -18.88 -0.03 -3.59
C VAL A 81 -18.02 -0.94 -4.47
N THR A 82 -17.21 -1.79 -3.85
CA THR A 82 -16.32 -2.73 -4.56
C THR A 82 -16.78 -4.19 -4.44
N SER A 83 -17.89 -4.44 -3.75
CA SER A 83 -18.47 -5.77 -3.56
C SER A 83 -19.99 -5.68 -3.40
N GLN A 84 -20.66 -6.84 -3.38
CA GLN A 84 -22.06 -6.90 -2.99
C GLN A 84 -22.28 -6.32 -1.58
N THR A 85 -23.48 -5.78 -1.36
CA THR A 85 -23.91 -5.30 -0.05
C THR A 85 -23.97 -6.46 0.95
N GLY A 86 -23.67 -6.20 2.22
CA GLY A 86 -23.72 -7.23 3.25
C GLY A 86 -23.29 -6.73 4.61
N GLN A 87 -23.47 -7.58 5.62
CA GLN A 87 -23.15 -7.23 7.00
C GLN A 87 -21.63 -7.20 7.24
N LEU A 88 -21.15 -6.08 7.78
CA LEU A 88 -19.76 -5.87 8.14
C LEU A 88 -19.50 -6.18 9.63
N GLY A 89 -18.24 -6.13 10.06
CA GLY A 89 -17.85 -6.29 11.48
C GLY A 89 -17.73 -7.74 11.98
N HIS A 90 -17.68 -8.72 11.06
CA HIS A 90 -17.49 -10.14 11.36
C HIS A 90 -16.43 -10.80 10.47
N GLY A 91 -15.91 -11.95 10.90
CA GLY A 91 -14.94 -12.78 10.15
C GLY A 91 -13.50 -12.35 10.41
N ALA A 92 -12.63 -12.51 9.41
CA ALA A 92 -11.20 -12.26 9.52
C ALA A 92 -10.63 -11.51 8.30
N TYR A 93 -9.54 -10.78 8.50
CA TYR A 93 -8.77 -10.15 7.44
C TYR A 93 -7.28 -10.20 7.75
N ASN A 94 -6.48 -10.26 6.70
CA ASN A 94 -5.02 -10.20 6.78
C ASN A 94 -4.54 -8.77 6.51
N VAL A 95 -3.44 -8.40 7.15
CA VAL A 95 -2.79 -7.10 7.02
C VAL A 95 -1.30 -7.32 6.79
N LEU A 96 -0.71 -6.64 5.80
CA LEU A 96 0.74 -6.55 5.66
C LEU A 96 1.24 -5.40 6.55
N GLU A 97 1.48 -5.71 7.82
CA GLU A 97 1.88 -4.72 8.82
C GLU A 97 3.29 -4.20 8.53
N GLY A 98 3.43 -2.87 8.48
CA GLY A 98 4.68 -2.18 8.15
C GLY A 98 4.76 -1.68 6.71
N VAL A 99 3.87 -2.12 5.82
CA VAL A 99 3.82 -1.71 4.41
C VAL A 99 2.75 -0.63 4.21
N ALA A 100 3.03 0.31 3.31
CA ALA A 100 2.08 1.32 2.86
C ALA A 100 2.09 1.41 1.33
N ILE A 101 0.90 1.44 0.72
CA ILE A 101 0.73 1.82 -0.68
C ILE A 101 0.53 3.32 -0.72
N VAL A 102 1.39 4.05 -1.42
CA VAL A 102 1.36 5.51 -1.49
C VAL A 102 1.03 5.90 -2.92
N THR A 103 -0.14 6.49 -3.15
CA THR A 103 -0.49 6.94 -4.50
C THR A 103 0.03 8.35 -4.74
N ILE A 104 0.65 8.55 -5.90
CA ILE A 104 1.05 9.86 -6.42
C ILE A 104 0.46 10.06 -7.83
N GLY A 105 0.45 11.29 -8.32
CA GLY A 105 0.04 11.56 -9.70
C GLY A 105 0.16 13.02 -10.09
N ASP A 106 0.15 13.27 -11.40
CA ASP A 106 0.44 14.59 -11.99
C ASP A 106 -0.64 15.65 -11.75
N ILE A 107 -1.85 15.24 -11.33
CA ILE A 107 -2.95 16.18 -11.09
C ILE A 107 -2.68 16.91 -9.79
N VAL A 108 -2.24 18.17 -9.91
CA VAL A 108 -1.97 19.02 -8.76
C VAL A 108 -3.26 19.64 -8.22
N GLY A 109 -3.52 19.45 -6.92
CA GLY A 109 -4.71 19.96 -6.22
C GLY A 109 -4.35 20.64 -4.89
N PHE A 110 -5.34 21.15 -4.15
CA PHE A 110 -5.09 21.85 -2.88
C PHE A 110 -4.65 20.93 -1.72
N GLN A 111 -4.87 19.62 -1.83
CA GLN A 111 -4.53 18.63 -0.81
C GLN A 111 -3.42 17.71 -1.30
N GLU A 112 -2.17 18.15 -1.17
CA GLU A 112 -1.01 17.32 -1.48
C GLU A 112 -0.18 17.06 -0.24
N GLY A 113 0.05 15.78 0.04
CA GLY A 113 0.94 15.36 1.10
C GLY A 113 2.40 15.34 0.65
N VAL A 114 3.29 15.45 1.62
CA VAL A 114 4.73 15.23 1.47
C VAL A 114 5.14 14.13 2.41
N ILE A 115 5.87 13.13 1.90
CA ILE A 115 6.57 12.16 2.74
C ILE A 115 8.07 12.32 2.49
N ASP A 116 8.77 12.80 3.51
CA ASP A 116 10.23 12.69 3.57
C ASP A 116 10.59 11.37 4.25
N MET A 117 11.37 10.53 3.58
CA MET A 117 11.85 9.27 4.16
C MET A 117 13.11 9.46 5.03
N TRP A 118 13.72 10.65 5.02
CA TRP A 118 14.94 10.98 5.77
C TRP A 118 14.90 12.38 6.41
N GLY A 119 15.93 12.64 7.22
CA GLY A 119 16.20 13.98 7.74
C GLY A 119 15.16 14.47 8.76
N GLU A 120 15.05 15.79 8.90
CA GLU A 120 14.11 16.40 9.84
C GLU A 120 12.65 16.17 9.44
N GLY A 121 12.34 16.21 8.14
CA GLY A 121 10.99 15.99 7.61
C GLY A 121 10.43 14.61 7.99
N ALA A 122 11.26 13.57 7.94
CA ALA A 122 10.86 12.21 8.33
C ALA A 122 10.33 12.10 9.76
N LYS A 123 10.80 12.94 10.69
CA LYS A 123 10.32 12.92 12.09
C LYS A 123 8.84 13.31 12.19
N TRP A 124 8.37 14.13 11.24
CA TRP A 124 7.06 14.74 11.24
C TRP A 124 6.07 14.07 10.28
N THR A 125 6.54 13.20 9.38
CA THR A 125 5.66 12.41 8.51
C THR A 125 5.49 10.98 9.03
N PRO A 126 4.28 10.54 9.46
CA PRO A 126 4.07 9.20 10.00
C PRO A 126 4.51 8.05 9.08
N PHE A 127 4.33 8.22 7.76
CA PHE A 127 4.65 7.23 6.73
C PHE A 127 6.13 7.17 6.35
N SER A 128 6.99 8.01 6.96
CA SER A 128 8.45 7.83 6.86
C SER A 128 8.93 6.55 7.55
N LYS A 129 8.09 5.97 8.43
CA LYS A 129 8.36 4.77 9.23
C LYS A 129 7.82 3.49 8.59
N THR A 130 7.12 3.59 7.45
CA THR A 130 6.59 2.45 6.69
C THR A 130 7.49 2.12 5.50
N LEU A 131 7.38 0.88 5.02
CA LEU A 131 7.94 0.45 3.74
C LEU A 131 6.94 0.87 2.65
N ASN A 132 7.25 1.94 1.92
CA ASN A 132 6.31 2.54 0.97
C ASN A 132 6.50 1.91 -0.41
N LEU A 133 5.43 1.32 -0.95
CA LEU A 133 5.29 1.04 -2.38
C LEU A 133 4.56 2.24 -2.99
N VAL A 134 5.26 2.97 -3.85
CA VAL A 134 4.80 4.23 -4.46
C VAL A 134 4.32 3.97 -5.88
#